data_AF-A0A8B9KCQ3-F1
#
_entry.id   AF-A0A8B9KCQ3-F1
#
_cell.length_a   1.000
_cell.length_b   1.000
_cell.length_c   1.000
_cell.angle_alpha   90.00
_cell.angle_beta   90.00
_cell.angle_gamma   90.00
#
_symmetry.space_group_name_H-M   'P 1'
#
loop_
_entity.id
_entity.type
_entity.pdbx_description
1 polymer ?
#
loop_
_entity_poly.entity_id
_entity_poly.type
_entity_poly.pdbx_seq_one_letter_code
_entity_poly.pdbx_strand_id
1 'polypeptide(L)'
;MGSDVRPPLRGDGLSSLFLQEKRALVSVVSVAVEAILAQFSSSRTLVQKFPSVEQALSGDSSVNPTLGRLVLQCLCPALRDLLSDGLKPHQSDLIAGRRPNSPWGLVQASTKPGTNP
;
A
#
# COMPACT_ATOMS: atom_id res chain seq x y z
N MET A 1 -1.66 24.52 -52.21
CA MET A 1 -0.46 23.86 -51.66
C MET A 1 -0.73 23.66 -50.17
N GLY A 2 -1.09 22.45 -49.77
CA GLY A 2 -1.58 22.14 -48.42
C GLY A 2 -0.46 22.17 -47.39
N SER A 3 -0.69 22.85 -46.28
CA SER A 3 0.18 22.82 -45.11
C SER A 3 0.06 21.46 -44.42
N ASP A 4 1.18 20.74 -44.43
CA ASP A 4 1.48 19.49 -43.75
C ASP A 4 1.10 19.55 -42.25
N VAL A 5 -0.05 18.96 -41.91
CA VAL A 5 -0.43 18.68 -40.53
C VAL A 5 0.34 17.42 -40.11
N ARG A 6 1.52 17.63 -39.52
CA ARG A 6 2.22 16.55 -38.81
C ARG A 6 1.38 16.12 -37.60
N PRO A 7 0.97 14.83 -37.50
CA PRO A 7 0.29 14.34 -36.32
C PRO A 7 1.25 14.32 -35.11
N PRO A 8 0.76 14.53 -33.88
CA PRO A 8 1.59 14.40 -32.70
C PRO A 8 2.06 12.95 -32.56
N LEU A 9 3.38 12.78 -32.45
CA LEU A 9 4.03 11.49 -32.30
C LEU A 9 3.57 10.83 -30.98
N ARG A 10 2.87 9.71 -31.12
CA ARG A 10 2.65 8.61 -30.16
C ARG A 10 3.27 8.82 -28.76
N GLY A 11 2.46 9.34 -27.83
CA GLY A 11 2.69 9.24 -26.37
C GLY A 11 2.04 8.01 -25.72
N ASP A 12 1.34 7.18 -26.51
CA ASP A 12 0.41 6.15 -26.02
C ASP A 12 1.10 4.91 -25.42
N GLY A 13 2.35 4.63 -25.81
CA GLY A 13 3.11 3.50 -25.29
C GLY A 13 3.71 3.73 -23.91
N LEU A 14 4.13 4.96 -23.62
CA LEU A 14 4.72 5.36 -22.34
C LEU A 14 3.65 5.48 -21.25
N SER A 15 2.46 5.99 -21.61
CA SER A 15 1.31 6.02 -20.71
C SER A 15 0.82 4.62 -20.37
N SER A 16 0.81 3.69 -21.34
CA SER A 16 0.42 2.29 -21.12
C SER A 16 1.38 1.57 -20.16
N LEU A 17 2.70 1.70 -20.37
CA LEU A 17 3.70 1.10 -19.48
C LEU A 17 3.61 1.68 -18.06
N PHE A 18 3.54 3.00 -17.95
CA PHE A 18 3.36 3.67 -16.66
C PHE A 18 2.10 3.18 -15.92
N LEU A 19 0.97 3.06 -16.63
CA LEU A 19 -0.26 2.51 -16.06
C LEU A 19 -0.09 1.05 -15.63
N GLN A 20 0.67 0.26 -16.37
CA GLN A 20 0.96 -1.13 -16.00
C GLN A 20 1.79 -1.20 -14.72
N GLU A 21 2.79 -0.34 -14.54
CA GLU A 21 3.59 -0.24 -13.32
C GLU A 21 2.72 0.14 -12.11
N LYS A 22 1.84 1.15 -12.25
CA LYS A 22 0.91 1.53 -11.18
C LYS A 22 -0.06 0.40 -10.84
N ARG A 23 -0.57 -0.32 -11.85
CA ARG A 23 -1.43 -1.50 -11.64
C ARG A 23 -0.69 -2.61 -10.92
N ALA A 24 0.60 -2.82 -11.21
CA ALA A 24 1.40 -3.83 -10.52
C ALA A 24 1.49 -3.53 -9.01
N LEU A 25 1.76 -2.28 -8.63
CA LEU A 25 1.81 -1.87 -7.22
C LEU A 25 0.50 -2.18 -6.48
N VAL A 26 -0.64 -1.82 -7.07
CA VAL A 26 -1.96 -2.10 -6.47
C VAL A 26 -2.24 -3.60 -6.45
N SER A 27 -1.87 -4.34 -7.51
CA SER A 27 -2.08 -5.79 -7.59
C SER A 27 -1.34 -6.54 -6.48
N VAL A 28 -0.13 -6.12 -6.12
CA VAL A 28 0.62 -6.76 -5.02
C VAL A 28 -0.10 -6.54 -3.68
N VAL A 29 -0.66 -5.35 -3.46
CA VAL A 29 -1.50 -5.08 -2.27
C VAL A 29 -2.74 -5.97 -2.26
N SER A 30 -3.44 -6.11 -3.40
CA SER A 30 -4.60 -6.99 -3.51
C SER A 30 -4.25 -8.44 -3.15
N VAL A 31 -3.15 -8.97 -3.69
CA VAL A 31 -2.69 -10.34 -3.37
C VAL A 31 -2.38 -10.50 -1.89
N ALA A 32 -1.71 -9.53 -1.26
CA ALA A 32 -1.41 -9.58 0.17
C ALA A 32 -2.70 -9.57 1.04
N VAL A 33 -3.69 -8.76 0.65
CA VAL A 33 -5.00 -8.71 1.34
C VAL A 33 -5.75 -10.03 1.17
N GLU A 34 -5.80 -10.61 -0.02
CA GLU A 34 -6.43 -11.92 -0.25
C GLU A 34 -5.78 -13.02 0.59
N ALA A 35 -4.45 -13.03 0.71
CA ALA A 35 -3.74 -13.98 1.57
C ALA A 35 -4.14 -13.84 3.06
N ILE A 36 -4.31 -12.59 3.53
CA ILE A 36 -4.79 -12.31 4.89
C ILE A 36 -6.23 -12.78 5.07
N LEU A 37 -7.13 -12.49 4.12
CA LEU A 37 -8.52 -12.94 4.13
C LEU A 37 -8.63 -14.47 4.13
N ALA A 38 -7.77 -15.16 3.38
CA ALA A 38 -7.68 -16.61 3.37
C ALA A 38 -7.27 -17.16 4.74
N GLN A 39 -6.31 -16.53 5.44
CA GLN A 39 -5.95 -16.94 6.80
C GLN A 39 -7.11 -16.78 7.78
N PHE A 40 -7.80 -15.64 7.75
CA PHE A 40 -8.99 -15.46 8.58
C PHE A 40 -10.07 -16.51 8.27
N SER A 41 -10.26 -16.87 7.00
CA SER A 41 -11.24 -17.88 6.58
C SER A 41 -10.85 -19.30 7.04
N SER A 42 -9.56 -19.64 7.01
CA SER A 42 -9.04 -20.89 7.57
C SER A 42 -9.16 -20.94 9.10
N SER A 43 -9.03 -19.81 9.80
CA SER A 43 -9.29 -19.77 11.24
C SER A 43 -10.78 -19.91 11.55
N ARG A 44 -11.69 -19.36 10.73
CA ARG A 44 -13.15 -19.51 10.94
C ARG A 44 -13.62 -20.96 10.90
N THR A 45 -12.99 -21.83 10.11
CA THR A 45 -13.30 -23.29 10.10
C THR A 45 -12.90 -23.98 11.40
N LEU A 46 -11.92 -23.46 12.15
CA LEU A 46 -11.61 -23.90 13.51
C LEU A 46 -12.57 -23.30 14.55
N VAL A 47 -13.00 -22.05 14.36
CA VAL A 47 -13.92 -21.35 15.28
C VAL A 47 -15.34 -21.91 15.26
N GLN A 48 -15.82 -22.51 14.17
CA GLN A 48 -17.10 -23.23 14.17
C GLN A 48 -17.14 -24.42 15.14
N LYS A 49 -15.98 -24.90 15.59
CA LYS A 49 -15.86 -25.97 16.59
C LYS A 49 -15.85 -25.44 18.03
N PHE A 50 -15.51 -24.16 18.25
CA PHE A 50 -15.41 -23.50 19.57
C PHE A 50 -15.80 -22.01 19.48
N PRO A 51 -17.11 -21.69 19.53
CA PRO A 51 -17.61 -20.36 19.16
C PRO A 51 -17.58 -19.41 20.37
N SER A 52 -16.87 -18.28 20.22
CA SER A 52 -17.11 -16.96 20.84
C SER A 52 -15.83 -16.23 21.26
N VAL A 53 -14.75 -16.92 21.65
CA VAL A 53 -13.46 -16.29 22.01
C VAL A 53 -12.46 -16.37 20.85
N GLU A 54 -12.43 -17.49 20.13
CA GLU A 54 -11.52 -17.78 19.01
C GLU A 54 -11.69 -16.82 17.81
N GLN A 55 -12.89 -16.28 17.60
CA GLN A 55 -13.21 -15.37 16.48
C GLN A 55 -12.52 -14.01 16.63
N ALA A 56 -12.53 -13.44 17.84
CA ALA A 56 -11.88 -12.15 18.13
C ALA A 56 -10.35 -12.29 18.22
N LEU A 57 -9.86 -13.45 18.68
CA LEU A 57 -8.43 -13.75 18.79
C LEU A 57 -7.76 -14.10 17.45
N SER A 58 -8.53 -14.44 16.41
CA SER A 58 -7.98 -14.77 15.09
C SER A 58 -7.16 -13.61 14.48
N GLY A 59 -7.44 -12.37 14.91
CA GLY A 59 -6.70 -11.16 14.54
C GLY A 59 -5.51 -10.82 15.44
N ASP A 60 -5.42 -11.45 16.61
CA ASP A 60 -4.32 -11.24 17.55
C ASP A 60 -3.09 -12.04 17.10
N SER A 61 -2.02 -11.33 16.73
CA SER A 61 -0.78 -11.95 16.27
C SER A 61 -0.05 -12.79 17.33
N SER A 62 -0.35 -12.60 18.63
CA SER A 62 0.18 -13.45 19.69
C SER A 62 -0.45 -14.85 19.67
N VAL A 63 -1.71 -14.94 19.24
CA VAL A 63 -2.47 -16.20 19.10
C VAL A 63 -2.32 -16.77 17.68
N ASN A 64 -2.28 -15.90 16.66
CA ASN A 64 -2.12 -16.24 15.25
C ASN A 64 -0.85 -15.58 14.66
N PRO A 65 0.35 -16.13 14.92
CA PRO A 65 1.60 -15.54 14.43
C PRO A 65 1.72 -15.57 12.90
N THR A 66 0.99 -16.47 12.22
CA THR A 66 0.93 -16.54 10.75
C THR A 66 0.31 -15.28 10.17
N LEU A 67 -0.75 -14.75 10.79
CA LEU A 67 -1.34 -13.47 10.39
C LEU A 67 -0.34 -12.33 10.51
N GLY A 68 0.34 -12.22 11.66
CA GLY A 68 1.38 -11.20 11.87
C GLY A 68 2.50 -11.29 10.82
N ARG A 69 2.91 -12.51 10.46
CA ARG A 69 3.90 -12.76 9.42
C ARG A 69 3.43 -12.29 8.04
N LEU A 70 2.19 -12.60 7.63
CA LEU A 70 1.64 -12.13 6.36
C LEU A 70 1.57 -10.61 6.28
N VAL A 71 1.17 -9.96 7.38
CA VAL A 71 1.16 -8.50 7.42
C VAL A 71 2.59 -7.95 7.23
N LEU A 72 3.56 -8.41 8.03
CA LEU A 72 4.93 -7.87 7.99
C LEU A 72 5.69 -8.22 6.70
N GLN A 73 5.44 -9.38 6.10
CA GLN A 73 6.21 -9.88 4.94
C GLN A 73 5.53 -9.59 3.60
N CYS A 74 4.21 -9.43 3.56
CA CYS A 74 3.48 -9.22 2.31
C CYS A 74 2.85 -7.82 2.27
N LEU A 75 1.99 -7.51 3.25
CA LEU A 75 1.21 -6.27 3.19
C LEU A 75 2.05 -5.02 3.46
N CYS A 76 2.89 -5.02 4.50
CA CYS A 76 3.73 -3.87 4.84
C CYS A 76 4.69 -3.49 3.70
N PRO A 77 5.41 -4.43 3.06
CA PRO A 77 6.20 -4.12 1.87
C PRO A 77 5.37 -3.58 0.71
N ALA A 78 4.23 -4.20 0.39
CA ALA A 78 3.36 -3.77 -0.70
C ALA A 78 2.88 -2.32 -0.51
N LEU A 79 2.42 -1.99 0.70
CA LEU A 79 2.01 -0.63 1.05
C LEU A 79 3.18 0.34 1.05
N ARG A 80 4.34 -0.05 1.59
CA ARG A 80 5.54 0.81 1.57
C ARG A 80 5.94 1.14 0.14
N ASP A 81 5.95 0.17 -0.75
CA ASP A 81 6.33 0.35 -2.15
C ASP A 81 5.31 1.24 -2.88
N LEU A 82 4.01 1.03 -2.63
CA LEU A 82 2.93 1.89 -3.12
C LEU A 82 3.05 3.35 -2.60
N LEU A 83 3.40 3.54 -1.34
CA LEU A 83 3.58 4.88 -0.74
C LEU A 83 4.90 5.56 -1.15
N SER A 84 5.90 4.76 -1.53
CA SER A 84 7.20 5.25 -2.01
C SER A 84 7.15 5.66 -3.48
N ASP A 85 6.21 5.10 -4.22
CA ASP A 85 6.02 5.38 -5.63
C ASP A 85 5.69 6.86 -5.87
N GLY A 86 6.54 7.53 -6.65
CA GLY A 86 6.44 8.98 -6.90
C GLY A 86 6.84 9.87 -5.72
N LEU A 87 7.33 9.30 -4.60
CA LEU A 87 7.79 10.08 -3.47
C LEU A 87 9.06 10.85 -3.85
N LYS A 88 9.05 12.17 -3.64
CA LYS A 88 10.26 13.00 -3.82
C LYS A 88 11.38 12.45 -2.94
N PRO A 89 12.63 12.33 -3.41
CA PRO A 89 13.71 11.73 -2.63
C PRO A 89 14.08 12.53 -1.38
N HIS A 90 13.75 13.83 -1.37
CA HIS A 90 14.02 14.73 -0.26
C HIS A 90 12.79 15.57 0.06
N GLN A 91 12.60 15.83 1.34
CA GLN A 91 11.66 16.80 1.88
C GLN A 91 12.42 17.95 2.53
N SER A 92 11.80 19.11 2.60
CA SER A 92 12.40 20.31 3.19
C SER A 92 11.43 20.94 4.16
N ASP A 93 11.90 21.30 5.35
CA ASP A 93 11.13 22.04 6.35
C ASP A 93 11.95 23.16 6.97
N LEU A 94 11.26 24.09 7.67
CA LEU A 94 11.88 25.29 8.24
C LEU A 94 12.77 25.01 9.47
N ILE A 95 12.61 23.84 10.12
CA ILE A 95 13.24 23.55 11.40
C ILE A 95 14.55 22.77 11.19
N ALA A 96 14.52 21.77 10.32
CA ALA A 96 15.63 20.85 10.09
C ALA A 96 16.08 20.80 8.63
N GLY A 97 15.58 21.70 7.79
CA GLY A 97 16.07 21.90 6.43
C GLY A 97 15.79 20.72 5.51
N ARG A 98 16.72 20.43 4.60
CA ARG A 98 16.60 19.38 3.58
C ARG A 98 17.03 18.03 4.15
N ARG A 99 16.15 17.03 4.06
CA ARG A 99 16.35 15.68 4.60
C ARG A 99 15.76 14.61 3.68
N PRO A 100 16.26 13.36 3.73
CA PRO A 100 15.69 12.26 2.95
C PRO A 100 14.21 12.09 3.25
N ASN A 101 13.43 11.82 2.22
CA ASN A 101 12.03 11.51 2.39
C ASN A 101 11.84 10.01 2.61
N SER A 102 10.76 9.65 3.29
CA SER A 102 10.38 8.26 3.50
C SER A 102 8.85 8.17 3.57
N PRO A 103 8.27 6.97 3.38
CA PRO A 103 6.84 6.76 3.62
C PRO A 103 6.40 7.18 5.03
N TRP A 104 7.29 7.10 6.03
CA TRP A 104 7.01 7.61 7.37
C TRP A 104 6.79 9.12 7.41
N GLY A 105 7.52 9.88 6.60
CA GLY A 105 7.32 11.33 6.45
C GLY A 105 5.92 11.66 5.91
N LEU A 106 5.41 10.86 4.97
CA LEU A 106 4.04 10.97 4.47
C LEU A 106 3.01 10.72 5.58
N VAL A 107 3.20 9.65 6.37
CA VAL A 107 2.33 9.33 7.51
C VAL A 107 2.26 10.52 8.46
N GLN A 108 3.42 11.03 8.91
CA GLN A 108 3.51 12.20 9.78
C GLN A 108 2.82 13.44 9.21
N ALA A 109 2.91 13.66 7.89
CA ALA A 109 2.25 14.78 7.22
C ALA A 109 0.73 14.62 7.15
N SER A 110 0.24 13.40 6.95
CA SER A 110 -1.19 13.07 6.77
C SER A 110 -1.97 12.91 8.08
N THR A 111 -1.30 12.56 9.18
CA THR A 111 -1.94 12.29 10.49
C THR A 111 -1.74 13.43 11.48
N LYS A 112 -1.54 14.66 10.99
CA LYS A 112 -1.46 15.83 11.87
C LYS A 112 -2.80 16.04 12.55
N PRO A 113 -2.83 16.29 13.88
CA PRO A 113 -4.07 16.61 14.56
C PRO A 113 -4.77 17.77 13.87
N GLY A 114 -6.07 17.64 13.64
CA GLY A 114 -6.88 18.76 13.19
C GLY A 114 -6.87 19.86 14.25
N THR A 115 -6.91 21.12 13.82
CA THR A 115 -7.28 22.23 14.69
C THR A 115 -8.76 22.07 15.04
N ASN A 116 -9.05 21.41 16.16
CA ASN A 116 -10.38 21.48 16.76
C ASN A 116 -10.57 22.92 17.29
N PRO A 117 -11.66 23.62 16.92
CA PRO A 117 -12.00 24.91 17.53
C PRO A 117 -12.37 24.76 19.01
#